data_AF-A0A7D9JWN7-F1
#
_entry.id   AF-A0A7D9JWN7-F1
#
_cell.length_a   1.000
_cell.length_b   1.000
_cell.length_c   1.000
_cell.angle_alpha   90.00
_cell.angle_beta   90.00
_cell.angle_gamma   90.00
#
_symmetry.space_group_name_H-M   'P 1'
#
loop_
_entity.id
_entity.type
_entity.pdbx_description
1 polymer ?
#
loop_
_entity_poly.entity_id
_entity_poly.type
_entity_poly.pdbx_seq_one_letter_code
_entity_poly.pdbx_strand_id
1 'polypeptide(L)'
;MLYVLNGSFYPYELHKAIEDEYKLVPGEQQDIHEIFTRLCSSGTQNMNDFIAIHFQSGCQFTKTCRECVKHDDLPPETRTTIIVPVLNGIQDLERSIVHSMNDDHVPIQCSSCAKVTVNKLSGKFVFLPQTLVIGFNRFQQKSGITKKNHSRVQLPLELHVVGNMPCQYSLKACALHHGMHIHNGHYTAVIFDNDKIIEIDDHIVKDVTDGWISNVQSTVYLAFYTKK
;
A
#
# COMPACT_ATOMS: atom_id res chain seq x y z
N MET A 1 20.57 23.17 0.05
CA MET A 1 21.66 23.26 -0.94
C MET A 1 21.51 22.11 -1.92
N LEU A 2 21.13 22.42 -3.16
CA LEU A 2 20.81 21.42 -4.19
C LEU A 2 22.10 20.98 -4.89
N TYR A 3 22.40 19.68 -4.88
CA TYR A 3 23.51 19.13 -5.65
C TYR A 3 22.97 18.60 -6.98
N VAL A 4 23.35 19.26 -8.08
CA VAL A 4 23.08 18.78 -9.43
C VAL A 4 24.31 17.99 -9.88
N LEU A 5 24.16 16.69 -10.06
CA LEU A 5 25.17 15.84 -10.69
C LEU A 5 24.59 15.36 -12.02
N ASN A 6 25.22 15.70 -13.15
CA ASN A 6 24.83 15.23 -14.48
C ASN A 6 23.35 15.46 -14.86
N GLY A 7 22.75 16.57 -14.43
CA GLY A 7 21.35 16.89 -14.74
C GLY A 7 20.31 16.09 -13.95
N SER A 8 20.73 15.20 -13.04
CA SER A 8 19.85 14.57 -12.06
C SER A 8 19.86 15.33 -10.73
N PHE A 9 18.70 15.37 -10.09
CA PHE A 9 18.50 16.02 -8.80
C PHE A 9 18.59 14.96 -7.70
N TYR A 10 19.62 15.05 -6.85
CA TYR A 10 19.66 14.23 -5.64
C TYR A 10 18.97 14.98 -4.48
N PRO A 11 17.90 14.44 -3.87
CA PRO A 11 17.14 15.12 -2.83
C PRO A 11 17.86 15.03 -1.46
N TYR A 12 19.10 15.52 -1.38
CA TYR A 12 19.98 15.38 -0.21
C TYR A 12 19.32 15.84 1.10
N GLU A 13 18.71 17.02 1.11
CA GLU A 13 18.12 17.60 2.32
C GLU A 13 16.93 16.78 2.82
N LEU A 14 16.08 16.32 1.91
CA LEU A 14 14.97 15.44 2.26
C LEU A 14 15.48 14.10 2.76
N HIS A 15 16.46 13.50 2.07
CA HIS A 15 17.05 12.24 2.51
C HIS A 15 17.65 12.36 3.92
N LYS A 16 18.42 13.42 4.19
CA LYS A 16 18.98 13.67 5.52
C LYS A 16 17.93 13.89 6.59
N ALA A 17 16.88 14.66 6.30
CA ALA A 17 15.78 14.85 7.23
C ALA A 17 15.11 13.51 7.60
N ILE A 18 14.89 12.63 6.61
CA ILE A 18 14.32 11.28 6.82
C ILE A 18 15.28 10.39 7.63
N GLU A 19 16.57 10.37 7.29
CA GLU A 19 17.59 9.60 8.03
C GLU A 19 17.62 10.00 9.51
N ASP A 20 17.65 11.32 9.78
CA ASP A 20 17.77 11.86 11.14
C ASP A 20 16.48 11.64 11.96
N GLU A 21 15.31 11.91 11.36
CA GLU A 21 14.01 11.75 12.03
C GLU A 21 13.76 10.29 12.43
N TYR A 22 14.10 9.35 11.54
CA TYR A 22 13.81 7.94 11.72
C TYR A 22 14.98 7.11 12.21
N LYS A 23 16.13 7.75 12.47
CA LYS A 23 17.39 7.11 12.91
C LYS A 23 17.78 5.95 11.99
N LEU A 24 17.67 6.16 10.68
CA LEU A 24 18.04 5.14 9.69
C LEU A 24 19.55 4.98 9.66
N VAL A 25 20.02 3.76 9.45
CA VAL A 25 21.46 3.49 9.28
C VAL A 25 21.86 3.90 7.87
N PRO A 26 22.84 4.82 7.71
CA PRO A 26 23.24 5.28 6.39
C PRO A 26 23.71 4.13 5.49
N GLY A 27 23.17 4.07 4.28
CA GLY A 27 23.52 3.05 3.28
C GLY A 27 22.76 1.72 3.41
N GLU A 28 21.92 1.53 4.44
CA GLU A 28 21.04 0.36 4.52
C GLU A 28 19.76 0.54 3.68
N GLN A 29 19.36 -0.51 2.97
CA GLN A 29 18.08 -0.53 2.27
C GLN A 29 16.91 -0.61 3.27
N GLN A 30 15.87 0.17 3.00
CA GLN A 30 14.64 0.22 3.80
C GLN A 30 13.42 -0.23 2.99
N ASP A 31 12.34 -0.60 3.67
CA ASP A 31 11.06 -0.88 3.03
C ASP A 31 10.36 0.43 2.62
N ILE A 32 10.09 0.59 1.32
CA ILE A 32 9.41 1.78 0.79
C ILE A 32 8.02 1.98 1.38
N HIS A 33 7.30 0.90 1.75
CA HIS A 33 5.98 1.01 2.37
C HIS A 33 6.08 1.63 3.78
N GLU A 34 7.11 1.24 4.53
CA GLU A 34 7.38 1.79 5.84
C GLU A 34 7.75 3.28 5.76
N ILE A 35 8.68 3.64 4.87
CA ILE A 35 9.08 5.04 4.66
C ILE A 35 7.87 5.87 4.20
N PHE A 36 7.07 5.38 3.26
CA PHE A 36 5.86 6.07 2.81
C PHE A 36 4.87 6.33 3.95
N THR A 37 4.61 5.31 4.78
CA THR A 37 3.68 5.43 5.92
C THR A 37 4.17 6.45 6.93
N ARG A 38 5.47 6.45 7.22
CA ARG A 38 6.11 7.41 8.12
C ARG A 38 6.03 8.84 7.58
N LEU A 39 6.33 9.05 6.30
CA LEU A 39 6.18 10.34 5.62
C LEU A 39 4.75 10.87 5.66
N CYS A 40 3.76 9.97 5.56
CA CYS A 40 2.35 10.37 5.69
C CYS A 40 1.94 10.71 7.13
N SER A 41 2.81 10.46 8.12
CA SER A 41 2.52 10.66 9.54
C SER A 41 3.31 11.83 10.15
N SER A 42 4.35 12.33 9.46
CA SER A 42 5.30 13.32 10.01
C SER A 42 5.01 14.79 9.64
N GLY A 43 3.86 15.09 9.05
CA GLY A 43 3.51 16.45 8.66
C GLY A 43 3.26 17.40 9.84
N THR A 44 3.41 18.70 9.58
CA THR A 44 2.85 19.76 10.44
C THR A 44 1.32 19.70 10.40
N GLN A 45 0.62 20.29 11.38
CA GLN A 45 -0.85 20.16 11.50
C GLN A 45 -1.61 20.45 10.18
N ASN A 46 -1.20 21.45 9.40
CA ASN A 46 -1.82 21.76 8.10
C ASN A 46 -1.43 20.78 6.98
N MET A 47 -0.20 20.25 7.00
CA MET A 47 0.21 19.20 6.05
C MET A 47 -0.46 17.86 6.37
N ASN A 48 -0.73 17.60 7.65
CA ASN A 48 -1.44 16.40 8.08
C ASN A 48 -2.85 16.36 7.51
N ASP A 49 -3.56 17.48 7.46
CA ASP A 49 -4.89 17.54 6.84
C ASP A 49 -4.81 17.25 5.33
N PHE A 50 -3.83 17.83 4.62
CA PHE A 50 -3.64 17.58 3.19
C PHE A 50 -3.29 16.10 2.91
N ILE A 51 -2.32 15.56 3.65
CA ILE A 51 -1.91 14.15 3.54
C ILE A 51 -3.08 13.23 3.90
N ALA A 52 -3.86 13.56 4.93
CA ALA A 52 -5.03 12.78 5.31
C ALA A 52 -6.07 12.73 4.19
N ILE A 53 -6.40 13.88 3.59
CA ILE A 53 -7.32 13.96 2.45
C ILE A 53 -6.81 13.13 1.26
N HIS A 54 -5.49 13.18 1.02
CA HIS A 54 -4.90 12.52 -0.13
C HIS A 54 -4.68 11.03 0.05
N PHE A 55 -4.34 10.53 1.22
CA PHE A 55 -3.88 9.15 1.37
C PHE A 55 -4.62 8.35 2.43
N GLN A 56 -5.33 8.99 3.36
CA GLN A 56 -6.02 8.25 4.42
C GLN A 56 -7.42 7.80 3.98
N SER A 57 -7.70 6.52 4.20
CA SER A 57 -9.02 5.92 4.12
C SER A 57 -9.57 5.76 5.53
N GLY A 58 -10.83 6.14 5.75
CA GLY A 58 -11.53 5.85 6.99
C GLY A 58 -12.19 4.48 6.92
N CYS A 59 -12.07 3.70 7.98
CA CYS A 59 -12.54 2.33 8.05
C CYS A 59 -13.34 2.10 9.33
N GLN A 60 -14.47 1.39 9.20
CA GLN A 60 -15.29 0.95 10.32
C GLN A 60 -15.35 -0.58 10.29
N PHE A 61 -15.07 -1.21 11.42
CA PHE A 61 -15.11 -2.65 11.56
C PHE A 61 -16.18 -3.08 12.56
N THR A 62 -16.84 -4.19 12.26
CA THR A 62 -17.73 -4.88 13.17
C THR A 62 -17.14 -6.26 13.43
N LYS A 63 -16.97 -6.62 14.71
CA LYS A 63 -16.62 -7.99 15.10
C LYS A 63 -17.88 -8.77 15.46
N THR A 64 -17.92 -10.03 15.05
CA THR A 64 -19.01 -10.98 15.34
C THR A 64 -18.41 -12.19 16.04
N CYS A 65 -18.77 -12.41 17.31
CA CYS A 65 -18.30 -13.56 18.07
C CYS A 65 -18.92 -14.84 17.51
N ARG A 66 -18.10 -15.84 17.18
CA ARG A 66 -18.62 -17.12 16.65
C ARG A 66 -19.28 -18.01 17.70
N GLU A 67 -19.03 -17.77 18.99
CA GLU A 67 -19.63 -18.56 20.07
C GLU A 67 -21.02 -18.04 20.48
N CYS A 68 -21.16 -16.73 20.70
CA CYS A 68 -22.42 -16.13 21.18
C CYS A 68 -23.14 -15.28 20.13
N VAL A 69 -22.59 -15.13 18.92
CA VAL A 69 -23.16 -14.35 17.80
C VAL A 69 -23.29 -12.84 18.10
N LYS A 70 -22.79 -12.36 19.24
CA LYS A 70 -22.79 -10.93 19.55
C LYS A 70 -21.96 -10.15 18.52
N HIS A 71 -22.54 -9.03 18.08
CA HIS A 71 -21.89 -8.04 17.24
C HIS A 71 -21.46 -6.84 18.09
N ASP A 72 -20.21 -6.43 17.94
CA ASP A 72 -19.68 -5.21 18.55
C ASP A 72 -18.99 -4.40 17.43
N ASP A 73 -19.36 -3.13 17.29
CA ASP A 73 -18.61 -2.19 16.45
C ASP A 73 -17.31 -1.81 17.15
N LEU A 74 -16.21 -1.84 16.40
CA LEU A 74 -14.92 -1.37 16.86
C LEU A 74 -14.80 0.15 16.65
N PRO A 75 -13.91 0.85 17.35
CA PRO A 75 -13.62 2.24 17.02
C PRO A 75 -13.22 2.39 15.53
N PRO A 76 -13.65 3.47 14.85
CA PRO A 76 -13.15 3.76 13.52
C PRO A 76 -11.63 3.89 13.51
N GLU A 77 -11.00 3.47 12.41
CA GLU A 77 -9.57 3.63 12.20
C GLU A 77 -9.28 4.23 10.83
N THR A 78 -8.10 4.83 10.68
CA THR A 78 -7.61 5.36 9.40
C THR A 78 -6.47 4.53 8.88
N ARG A 79 -6.42 4.33 7.55
CA ARG A 79 -5.33 3.62 6.87
C ARG A 79 -4.80 4.44 5.72
N THR A 80 -3.48 4.60 5.64
CA THR A 80 -2.78 5.21 4.49
C THR A 80 -2.62 4.25 3.32
N THR A 81 -2.53 2.95 3.61
CA THR A 81 -2.36 1.90 2.60
C THR A 81 -3.35 0.77 2.85
N ILE A 82 -4.00 0.29 1.80
CA ILE A 82 -4.78 -0.95 1.84
C ILE A 82 -3.89 -2.10 1.37
N ILE A 83 -3.58 -3.01 2.30
CA ILE A 83 -2.71 -4.15 2.01
C ILE A 83 -3.53 -5.31 1.48
N VAL A 84 -3.24 -5.75 0.26
CA VAL A 84 -3.92 -6.88 -0.38
C VAL A 84 -2.97 -8.08 -0.52
N PRO A 85 -3.47 -9.31 -0.35
CA PRO A 85 -2.66 -10.50 -0.59
C PRO A 85 -2.35 -10.64 -2.08
N VAL A 86 -1.12 -11.06 -2.40
CA VAL A 86 -0.81 -11.56 -3.75
C VAL A 86 -1.11 -13.06 -3.75
N LEU A 87 -2.15 -13.47 -4.46
CA LEU A 87 -2.52 -14.88 -4.60
C LEU A 87 -2.07 -15.42 -5.96
N ASN A 88 -1.88 -16.73 -6.04
CA ASN A 88 -1.42 -17.39 -7.27
C ASN A 88 -2.55 -17.34 -8.33
N GLY A 89 -2.41 -16.47 -9.33
CA GLY A 89 -3.36 -16.34 -10.43
C GLY A 89 -3.79 -14.90 -10.68
N ILE A 90 -4.60 -14.71 -11.73
CA ILE A 90 -5.19 -13.40 -12.04
C ILE A 90 -6.29 -13.15 -11.02
N GLN A 91 -6.05 -12.23 -10.09
CA GLN A 91 -7.05 -11.77 -9.14
C GLN A 91 -7.69 -10.47 -9.59
N ASP A 92 -8.99 -10.40 -9.36
CA ASP A 92 -9.77 -9.19 -9.41
C ASP A 92 -9.34 -8.29 -8.22
N LEU A 93 -8.52 -7.29 -8.51
CA LEU A 93 -8.00 -6.34 -7.51
C LEU A 93 -9.13 -5.68 -6.70
N GLU A 94 -10.27 -5.40 -7.35
CA GLU A 94 -11.43 -4.77 -6.72
C GLU A 94 -11.98 -5.65 -5.59
N ARG A 95 -12.08 -6.97 -5.84
CA ARG A 95 -12.48 -7.94 -4.80
C ARG A 95 -11.42 -8.06 -3.71
N SER A 96 -10.14 -8.05 -4.06
CA SER A 96 -9.06 -8.17 -3.06
C SER A 96 -9.02 -6.99 -2.10
N ILE A 97 -9.35 -5.78 -2.55
CA ILE A 97 -9.51 -4.61 -1.69
C ILE A 97 -10.63 -4.85 -0.67
N VAL A 98 -11.82 -5.28 -1.11
CA VAL A 98 -12.93 -5.57 -0.19
C VAL A 98 -12.60 -6.72 0.75
N HIS A 99 -11.96 -7.77 0.24
CA HIS A 99 -11.58 -8.93 1.05
C HIS A 99 -10.54 -8.57 2.12
N SER A 100 -9.62 -7.62 1.85
CA SER A 100 -8.62 -7.14 2.84
C SER A 100 -9.25 -6.49 4.09
N MET A 101 -10.53 -6.10 4.00
CA MET A 101 -11.30 -5.53 5.09
C MET A 101 -12.05 -6.59 5.91
N ASN A 102 -11.96 -7.87 5.53
CA ASN A 102 -12.67 -8.96 6.17
C ASN A 102 -11.68 -10.01 6.66
N ASP A 103 -11.91 -10.53 7.86
CA ASP A 103 -11.15 -11.65 8.40
C ASP A 103 -12.10 -12.58 9.14
N ASP A 104 -12.18 -13.82 8.70
CA ASP A 104 -13.10 -14.79 9.27
C ASP A 104 -12.60 -15.38 10.60
N HIS A 105 -11.31 -15.21 10.95
CA HIS A 105 -10.68 -15.90 12.07
C HIS A 105 -9.77 -14.99 12.90
N VAL A 106 -10.39 -14.08 13.68
CA VAL A 106 -9.65 -13.16 14.55
C VAL A 106 -9.83 -13.52 16.04
N PRO A 107 -8.77 -13.95 16.75
CA PRO A 107 -8.84 -14.22 18.18
C PRO A 107 -8.89 -12.91 18.98
N ILE A 108 -10.06 -12.56 19.52
CA ILE A 108 -10.30 -11.32 20.28
C ILE A 108 -11.17 -11.63 21.50
N GLN A 109 -11.00 -10.86 22.58
CA GLN A 109 -11.88 -10.90 23.73
C GLN A 109 -13.32 -10.49 23.37
N CYS A 110 -14.27 -11.38 23.64
CA CYS A 110 -15.69 -11.10 23.50
C CYS A 110 -16.23 -10.44 24.76
N SER A 111 -16.93 -9.33 24.59
CA SER A 111 -17.54 -8.56 25.69
C SER A 111 -18.64 -9.36 26.42
N SER A 112 -19.33 -10.27 25.72
CA SER A 112 -20.37 -11.12 26.30
C SER A 112 -19.85 -12.43 26.89
N CYS A 113 -18.86 -13.06 26.26
CA CYS A 113 -18.30 -14.32 26.75
C CYS A 113 -17.24 -14.13 27.84
N ALA A 114 -16.75 -12.90 28.03
CA ALA A 114 -15.68 -12.53 28.96
C ALA A 114 -14.37 -13.34 28.78
N LYS A 115 -14.15 -13.92 27.59
CA LYS A 115 -12.95 -14.69 27.23
C LYS A 115 -12.54 -14.41 25.79
N VAL A 116 -11.33 -14.80 25.42
CA VAL A 116 -10.86 -14.78 24.02
C VAL A 116 -11.63 -15.84 23.24
N THR A 117 -12.23 -15.43 22.12
CA THR A 117 -12.98 -16.30 21.21
C THR A 117 -12.56 -15.99 19.78
N VAL A 118 -12.88 -16.90 18.85
CA VAL A 118 -12.72 -16.63 17.41
C VAL A 118 -13.87 -15.75 16.96
N ASN A 119 -13.54 -14.62 16.33
CA ASN A 119 -14.50 -13.66 15.80
C ASN A 119 -14.36 -13.57 14.28
N LYS A 120 -15.48 -13.27 13.61
CA LYS A 120 -15.47 -12.76 12.23
C LYS A 120 -15.40 -11.24 12.28
N LEU A 121 -14.44 -10.65 11.59
CA LEU A 121 -14.28 -9.23 11.37
C LEU A 121 -14.83 -8.87 9.99
N SER A 122 -15.69 -7.87 9.94
CA SER A 122 -16.19 -7.32 8.68
C SER A 122 -16.04 -5.81 8.66
N GLY A 123 -15.29 -5.32 7.68
CA GLY A 123 -14.96 -3.92 7.52
C GLY A 123 -15.71 -3.26 6.37
N LYS A 124 -15.91 -1.96 6.49
CA LYS A 124 -16.43 -1.08 5.43
C LYS A 124 -15.66 0.23 5.42
N PHE A 125 -15.61 0.88 4.27
CA PHE A 125 -15.03 2.23 4.17
C PHE A 125 -16.02 3.27 4.69
N VAL A 126 -15.54 4.20 5.52
CA VAL A 126 -16.29 5.38 5.99
C VAL A 126 -16.05 6.57 5.08
N PHE A 127 -14.81 6.75 4.63
CA PHE A 127 -14.45 7.64 3.53
C PHE A 127 -13.27 7.04 2.76
N LEU A 128 -13.16 7.41 1.48
CA LEU A 128 -12.05 7.00 0.61
C LEU A 128 -11.16 8.22 0.28
N PRO A 129 -9.83 8.04 0.12
CA PRO A 129 -8.87 9.12 -0.11
C PRO A 129 -8.89 9.62 -1.55
N GLN A 130 -8.36 10.83 -1.82
CA GLN A 130 -8.13 11.29 -3.20
C GLN A 130 -7.16 10.40 -3.97
N THR A 131 -6.15 9.88 -3.28
CA THR A 131 -5.18 8.90 -3.79
C THR A 131 -5.26 7.62 -2.95
N LEU A 132 -5.85 6.58 -3.52
CA LEU A 132 -5.85 5.25 -2.92
C LEU A 132 -4.50 4.57 -3.13
N VAL A 133 -3.84 4.21 -2.03
CA VAL A 133 -2.59 3.45 -2.06
C VAL A 133 -2.88 1.99 -1.74
N ILE A 134 -2.48 1.11 -2.65
CA ILE A 134 -2.63 -0.34 -2.51
C ILE A 134 -1.24 -0.93 -2.34
N GLY A 135 -1.01 -1.60 -1.23
CA GLY A 135 0.21 -2.36 -0.99
C GLY A 135 0.01 -3.84 -1.27
N PHE A 136 0.94 -4.44 -2.00
CA PHE A 136 0.87 -5.86 -2.34
C PHE A 136 1.72 -6.65 -1.34
N ASN A 137 1.07 -7.48 -0.51
CA ASN A 137 1.76 -8.32 0.44
C ASN A 137 2.51 -9.45 -0.28
N ARG A 138 3.71 -9.13 -0.76
CA ARG A 138 4.59 -10.04 -1.49
C ARG A 138 5.51 -10.83 -0.59
N PHE A 139 5.74 -10.44 0.65
CA PHE A 139 6.70 -11.13 1.52
C PHE A 139 5.97 -11.96 2.56
N GLN A 140 6.26 -13.25 2.58
CA GLN A 140 5.75 -14.16 3.59
C GLN A 140 6.91 -14.75 4.37
N GLN A 141 6.86 -14.65 5.69
CA GLN A 141 7.80 -15.31 6.57
C GLN A 141 7.20 -16.64 7.03
N LYS A 142 7.90 -17.74 6.76
CA LYS A 142 7.52 -19.08 7.21
C LYS A 142 8.75 -19.79 7.74
N SER A 143 8.70 -20.23 9.00
CA SER A 143 9.79 -20.96 9.66
C SER A 143 11.15 -20.22 9.60
N GLY A 144 11.14 -18.90 9.82
CA GLY A 144 12.35 -18.06 9.77
C GLY A 144 12.85 -17.70 8.37
N ILE A 145 12.25 -18.25 7.32
CA ILE A 145 12.60 -17.94 5.93
C ILE A 145 11.58 -16.95 5.36
N THR A 146 12.08 -15.82 4.86
CA THR A 146 11.27 -14.85 4.12
C THR A 146 11.33 -15.16 2.63
N LYS A 147 10.17 -15.40 2.02
CA LYS A 147 10.04 -15.65 0.59
C LYS A 147 9.18 -14.57 -0.05
N LYS A 148 9.65 -14.04 -1.19
CA LYS A 148 8.89 -13.13 -2.03
C LYS A 148 7.94 -13.90 -2.98
N ASN A 149 6.72 -13.40 -3.12
CA ASN A 149 5.73 -13.84 -4.08
C ASN A 149 5.86 -13.03 -5.37
N HIS A 150 6.34 -13.69 -6.41
CA HIS A 150 6.53 -13.13 -7.76
C HIS A 150 5.32 -13.33 -8.67
N SER A 151 4.19 -13.79 -8.14
CA SER A 151 2.96 -13.92 -8.92
C SER A 151 2.58 -12.57 -9.51
N ARG A 152 2.11 -12.62 -10.77
CA ARG A 152 1.63 -11.43 -11.47
C ARG A 152 0.32 -10.97 -10.85
N VAL A 153 0.20 -9.67 -10.64
CA VAL A 153 -1.01 -9.00 -10.21
C VAL A 153 -1.61 -8.29 -11.42
N GLN A 154 -2.90 -8.49 -11.69
CA GLN A 154 -3.57 -7.68 -12.70
C GLN A 154 -3.80 -6.28 -12.14
N LEU A 155 -3.16 -5.30 -12.75
CA LEU A 155 -3.34 -3.87 -12.44
C LEU A 155 -4.20 -3.25 -13.53
N PRO A 156 -5.49 -2.98 -13.27
CA PRO A 156 -6.29 -2.25 -14.22
C PRO A 156 -5.85 -0.77 -14.23
N LEU A 157 -5.85 -0.13 -15.40
CA LEU A 157 -5.64 1.32 -15.49
C LEU A 157 -6.77 2.09 -14.82
N GLU A 158 -7.95 1.46 -14.72
CA GLU A 158 -9.17 1.99 -14.14
C GLU A 158 -9.70 1.02 -13.10
N LEU A 159 -9.73 1.46 -11.86
CA LEU A 159 -10.14 0.66 -10.70
C LEU A 159 -11.50 1.12 -10.20
N HIS A 160 -12.44 0.20 -10.07
CA HIS A 160 -13.70 0.45 -9.40
C HIS A 160 -13.68 -0.16 -8.01
N VAL A 161 -13.57 0.69 -6.98
CA VAL A 161 -13.76 0.21 -5.61
C VAL A 161 -15.25 -0.04 -5.42
N VAL A 162 -15.65 -1.31 -5.44
CA VAL A 162 -17.03 -1.74 -5.19
C VAL A 162 -17.28 -1.89 -3.69
N GLY A 163 -18.49 -1.60 -3.22
CA GLY A 163 -18.84 -1.73 -1.81
C GLY A 163 -19.87 -0.70 -1.36
N ASN A 164 -19.80 -0.30 -0.10
CA ASN A 164 -20.73 0.67 0.48
C ASN A 164 -20.48 2.12 0.02
N MET A 165 -19.34 2.39 -0.62
CA MET A 165 -19.03 3.67 -1.26
C MET A 165 -18.33 3.41 -2.60
N PRO A 166 -19.10 3.25 -3.69
CA PRO A 166 -18.52 3.03 -5.00
C PRO A 166 -17.70 4.26 -5.42
N CYS A 167 -16.49 4.03 -5.92
CA CYS A 167 -15.61 5.10 -6.39
C CYS A 167 -14.71 4.60 -7.53
N GLN A 168 -14.48 5.46 -8.51
CA GLN A 168 -13.62 5.16 -9.66
C GLN A 168 -12.27 5.85 -9.49
N TYR A 169 -11.22 5.14 -9.84
CA TYR A 169 -9.86 5.65 -9.79
C TYR A 169 -9.06 5.31 -11.04
N SER A 170 -8.15 6.19 -11.44
CA SER A 170 -7.13 5.90 -12.45
C SER A 170 -5.79 5.56 -11.81
N LEU A 171 -5.10 4.55 -12.34
CA LEU A 171 -3.72 4.25 -11.97
C LEU A 171 -2.81 5.41 -12.38
N LYS A 172 -2.00 5.92 -11.44
CA LYS A 172 -1.07 7.03 -11.68
C LYS A 172 0.38 6.66 -11.49
N ALA A 173 0.67 5.80 -10.52
CA ALA A 173 2.02 5.34 -10.30
C ALA A 173 2.09 3.95 -9.69
N CYS A 174 3.23 3.30 -9.87
CA CYS A 174 3.61 2.10 -9.15
C CYS A 174 5.02 2.27 -8.57
N ALA A 175 5.21 1.84 -7.33
CA ALA A 175 6.54 1.53 -6.82
C ALA A 175 6.78 0.03 -7.02
N LEU A 176 7.87 -0.32 -7.70
CA LEU A 176 8.25 -1.69 -8.00
C LEU A 176 9.38 -2.10 -7.08
N HIS A 177 9.36 -3.35 -6.65
CA HIS A 177 10.48 -3.96 -5.94
C HIS A 177 11.07 -5.08 -6.78
N HIS A 178 12.35 -4.97 -7.10
CA HIS A 178 13.15 -5.98 -7.79
C HIS A 178 13.99 -6.79 -6.79
N GLY A 179 14.34 -8.04 -7.11
CA GLY A 179 15.09 -8.90 -6.19
C GLY A 179 14.21 -9.84 -5.34
N MET A 180 14.85 -10.64 -4.49
CA MET A 180 14.23 -11.80 -3.81
C MET A 180 13.88 -11.54 -2.33
N HIS A 181 14.51 -10.56 -1.70
CA HIS A 181 14.41 -10.31 -0.26
C HIS A 181 13.93 -8.89 0.02
N ILE A 182 13.25 -8.68 1.15
CA ILE A 182 12.69 -7.36 1.52
C ILE A 182 13.79 -6.32 1.82
N HIS A 183 14.95 -6.78 2.29
CA HIS A 183 16.11 -5.93 2.63
C HIS A 183 17.23 -5.99 1.58
N ASN A 184 17.01 -6.68 0.46
CA ASN A 184 17.99 -6.80 -0.61
C ASN A 184 17.27 -6.88 -1.95
N GLY A 185 17.19 -5.73 -2.59
CA GLY A 185 16.52 -5.53 -3.85
C GLY A 185 16.89 -4.20 -4.49
N HIS A 186 16.06 -3.79 -5.44
CA HIS A 186 16.16 -2.49 -6.09
C HIS A 186 14.76 -1.93 -6.29
N TYR A 187 14.54 -0.68 -5.90
CA TYR A 187 13.24 -0.03 -6.09
C TYR A 187 13.29 0.85 -7.33
N THR A 188 12.23 0.77 -8.13
CA THR A 188 12.02 1.67 -9.27
C THR A 188 10.60 2.19 -9.22
N ALA A 189 10.30 3.26 -9.95
CA ALA A 189 8.97 3.80 -10.06
C ALA A 189 8.49 3.75 -11.51
N VAL A 190 7.19 3.54 -11.70
CA VAL A 190 6.53 3.72 -13.00
C VAL A 190 5.43 4.75 -12.84
N ILE A 191 5.40 5.75 -13.72
CA ILE A 191 4.42 6.83 -13.76
C ILE A 191 3.56 6.67 -15.02
N PHE A 192 2.25 6.80 -14.85
CA PHE A 192 1.25 6.76 -15.91
C PHE A 192 0.75 8.18 -16.16
N ASP A 193 1.25 8.79 -17.23
CA ASP A 193 0.91 10.16 -17.65
C ASP A 193 0.24 10.15 -19.02
N ASN A 194 -1.10 10.03 -18.99
CA ASN A 194 -1.95 9.97 -20.18
C ASN A 194 -1.49 8.86 -21.15
N ASP A 195 -0.89 9.25 -22.28
CA ASP A 195 -0.43 8.34 -23.33
C ASP A 195 1.00 7.83 -23.11
N LYS A 196 1.67 8.27 -22.03
CA LYS A 196 3.05 7.90 -21.72
C LYS A 196 3.15 7.12 -20.43
N ILE A 197 4.00 6.11 -20.46
CA ILE A 197 4.36 5.34 -19.27
C ILE A 197 5.87 5.44 -19.09
N ILE A 198 6.27 6.03 -17.97
CA ILE A 198 7.66 6.40 -17.71
C ILE A 198 8.18 5.56 -16.56
N GLU A 199 9.25 4.81 -16.80
CA GLU A 199 10.01 4.12 -15.76
C GLU A 199 11.14 5.01 -15.26
N ILE A 200 11.26 5.12 -13.95
CA ILE A 200 12.31 5.85 -13.23
C ILE A 200 13.11 4.84 -12.43
N ASP A 201 14.35 4.67 -12.84
CA ASP A 201 15.36 3.80 -12.23
C ASP A 201 16.53 4.67 -11.79
N ASP A 202 16.46 5.15 -10.54
CA ASP A 202 17.34 6.19 -9.98
C ASP A 202 17.44 7.44 -10.88
N HIS A 203 18.56 7.57 -11.59
CA HIS A 203 18.86 8.69 -12.49
C HIS A 203 18.49 8.40 -13.95
N ILE A 204 18.02 7.18 -14.24
CA ILE A 204 17.67 6.71 -15.57
C ILE A 204 16.16 6.82 -15.74
N VAL A 205 15.73 7.56 -16.74
CA VAL A 205 14.31 7.74 -17.07
C VAL A 205 14.07 7.18 -18.48
N LYS A 206 13.09 6.28 -18.60
CA LYS A 206 12.77 5.59 -19.87
C LYS A 206 11.27 5.66 -20.17
N ASP A 207 10.95 5.86 -21.44
CA ASP A 207 9.60 5.59 -21.94
C ASP A 207 9.44 4.08 -22.14
N VAL A 208 8.43 3.51 -21.50
CA VAL A 208 8.12 2.06 -21.51
C VAL A 208 6.69 1.77 -21.95
N THR A 209 6.07 2.71 -22.67
CA THR A 209 4.66 2.65 -23.10
C THR A 209 4.32 1.31 -23.77
N ASP A 210 5.19 0.78 -24.63
CA ASP A 210 4.93 -0.44 -25.42
C ASP A 210 5.23 -1.78 -24.71
N GLY A 211 5.55 -1.79 -23.40
CA GLY A 211 5.99 -3.04 -22.75
C GLY A 211 5.88 -3.10 -21.23
N TRP A 212 5.32 -2.08 -20.59
CA TRP A 212 5.32 -1.93 -19.13
C TRP A 212 4.67 -3.09 -18.36
N ILE A 213 3.63 -3.71 -18.93
CA ILE A 213 2.71 -4.61 -18.21
C ILE A 213 3.46 -5.76 -17.52
N SER A 214 4.30 -6.48 -18.28
CA SER A 214 4.89 -7.73 -17.78
C SER A 214 5.85 -7.50 -16.60
N ASN A 215 6.65 -6.43 -16.67
CA ASN A 215 7.56 -6.03 -15.61
C ASN A 215 6.78 -5.57 -14.38
N VAL A 216 5.85 -4.62 -14.55
CA VAL A 216 5.11 -4.00 -13.45
C VAL A 216 4.25 -5.04 -12.70
N GLN A 217 3.50 -5.89 -13.40
CA GLN A 217 2.58 -6.82 -12.73
C GLN A 217 3.28 -7.83 -11.80
N SER A 218 4.53 -8.20 -12.10
CA SER A 218 5.31 -9.16 -11.30
C SER A 218 6.11 -8.52 -10.17
N THR A 219 6.33 -7.20 -10.23
CA THR A 219 7.22 -6.47 -9.31
C THR A 219 6.52 -5.38 -8.50
N VAL A 220 5.29 -4.99 -8.87
CA VAL A 220 4.53 -3.93 -8.20
C VAL A 220 4.41 -4.21 -6.72
N TYR A 221 4.90 -3.29 -5.90
CA TYR A 221 4.89 -3.39 -4.46
C TYR A 221 3.89 -2.42 -3.85
N LEU A 222 3.83 -1.20 -4.38
CA LEU A 222 2.77 -0.22 -4.12
C LEU A 222 2.16 0.25 -5.44
N ALA A 223 0.83 0.43 -5.49
CA ALA A 223 0.15 1.10 -6.58
C ALA A 223 -0.64 2.31 -6.06
N PHE A 224 -0.59 3.40 -6.82
CA PHE A 224 -1.20 4.68 -6.48
C PHE A 224 -2.28 5.00 -7.51
N TYR A 225 -3.51 5.06 -7.04
CA TYR A 225 -4.70 5.30 -7.82
C TYR A 225 -5.31 6.64 -7.41
N THR A 226 -5.61 7.54 -8.35
CA THR A 226 -6.26 8.84 -8.04
C THR A 226 -7.71 8.83 -8.44
N LYS A 227 -8.58 9.41 -7.62
CA LYS A 227 -10.00 9.56 -7.92
C LYS A 227 -10.19 10.26 -9.27
N LYS A 228 -11.21 9.82 -10.00
CA LYS A 228 -11.75 10.52 -11.18
C LYS A 228 -12.76 11.58 -10.80
#